data_AF-A0A952DNF6-F1
#
_entry.id   AF-A0A952DNF6-F1
#
_cell.length_a   1.000
_cell.length_b   1.000
_cell.length_c   1.000
_cell.angle_alpha   90.00
_cell.angle_beta   90.00
_cell.angle_gamma   90.00
#
_symmetry.space_group_name_H-M   'P 1'
#
loop_
_entity.id
_entity.type
_entity.pdbx_description
1 polymer ?
#
loop_
_entity_poly.entity_id
_entity_poly.type
_entity_poly.pdbx_seq_one_letter_code
_entity_poly.pdbx_strand_id
1 'polypeptide(L)'
;TPPTQPAPPAGGGAAEPVRDAPILDSDKETGDTAPGDAAQQPPAEPAAPPPASDAEAQQLEEPVQVESLRREEGRRIERREERRERRDGADVLREIGDRLVIQLGNNAVVQSDDRRRLEHDASDVYYEELSRGRTRETIVRPNGVQVVTVYDRYGDVTRRSRIMPDGREHVLVYAGDGRDREERRQWRDPGLDLPPLRLGIPADEYILDAGRVDDVDAYYDFLEQPPVDRVRRLYSVDEVRYSARVRDSVRRIDLDTITFDFGSASIAEDAIPRLSALADAMGRMLDDNPTETFLIEGHTNAVGSDLANLALSDRRAEAIATALTDVFGLPPENLVTQGYGERYLKVNTQEPERENRRVAVRRI
;
A
#
# COMPACT_ATOMS: atom_id res chain seq x y z
N THR A 1 19.66 2.90 66.14
CA THR A 1 18.68 2.80 65.04
C THR A 1 19.02 3.85 64.01
N PRO A 2 19.73 3.53 62.92
CA PRO A 2 19.92 4.48 61.84
C PRO A 2 18.69 4.48 60.91
N PRO A 3 18.39 5.60 60.22
CA PRO A 3 17.15 5.76 59.46
C PRO A 3 17.21 5.03 58.12
N THR A 4 16.10 4.38 57.79
CA THR A 4 15.82 3.70 56.51
C THR A 4 15.78 4.73 55.37
N GLN A 5 16.62 4.56 54.35
CA GLN A 5 16.49 5.28 53.08
C GLN A 5 15.25 4.79 52.31
N PRO A 6 14.51 5.66 51.60
CA PRO A 6 13.42 5.22 50.75
C PRO A 6 13.97 4.54 49.49
N ALA A 7 13.31 3.45 49.08
CA ALA A 7 13.61 2.74 47.85
C ALA A 7 13.41 3.65 46.62
N PRO A 8 14.25 3.53 45.58
CA PRO A 8 14.05 4.27 44.34
C PRO A 8 12.78 3.77 43.64
N PRO A 9 12.08 4.63 42.88
CA PRO A 9 10.91 4.22 42.12
C PRO A 9 11.30 3.17 41.07
N ALA A 10 10.46 2.15 40.93
CA ALA A 10 10.58 1.14 39.89
C ALA A 10 10.61 1.84 38.52
N GLY A 11 11.76 1.78 37.86
CA GLY A 11 11.91 2.25 36.49
C GLY A 11 10.99 1.44 35.59
N GLY A 12 10.09 2.12 34.88
CA GLY A 12 9.44 1.56 33.71
C GLY A 12 10.53 1.12 32.74
N GLY A 13 10.57 -0.18 32.45
CA GLY A 13 11.53 -0.74 31.50
C GLY A 13 11.29 -0.13 30.13
N ALA A 14 12.20 0.76 29.70
CA ALA A 14 12.43 0.93 28.28
C ALA A 14 12.89 -0.44 27.76
N ALA A 15 12.14 -1.03 26.85
CA ALA A 15 12.54 -2.28 26.22
C ALA A 15 13.96 -2.12 25.65
N GLU A 16 14.86 -3.05 25.97
CA GLU A 16 16.17 -3.11 25.32
C GLU A 16 15.96 -3.22 23.80
N PRO A 17 16.80 -2.59 22.97
CA PRO A 17 16.70 -2.73 21.52
C PRO A 17 16.80 -4.21 21.15
N VAL A 18 15.77 -4.72 20.48
CA VAL A 18 15.74 -6.09 19.99
C VAL A 18 16.93 -6.28 19.04
N ARG A 19 17.77 -7.29 19.33
CA ARG A 19 18.83 -7.70 18.42
C ARG A 19 18.14 -8.15 17.12
N ASP A 20 18.56 -7.58 15.99
CA ASP A 20 17.99 -7.85 14.65
C ASP A 20 16.60 -7.26 14.37
N ALA A 21 16.31 -6.05 14.90
CA ALA A 21 15.15 -5.28 14.44
C ALA A 21 15.24 -4.98 12.92
N PRO A 22 14.12 -5.06 12.18
CA PRO A 22 14.12 -4.85 10.73
C PRO A 22 14.41 -3.38 10.39
N ILE A 23 15.14 -3.15 9.29
CA ILE A 23 15.32 -1.81 8.72
C ILE A 23 14.06 -1.45 7.94
N LEU A 24 13.36 -0.42 8.40
CA LEU A 24 12.12 0.05 7.79
C LEU A 24 12.37 0.80 6.48
N ASP A 25 11.35 0.89 5.63
CA ASP A 25 11.46 1.65 4.39
C ASP A 25 11.56 3.16 4.68
N SER A 26 10.84 3.64 5.70
CA SER A 26 10.92 5.04 6.15
C SER A 26 12.29 5.40 6.72
N ASP A 27 12.98 4.48 7.40
CA ASP A 27 14.35 4.72 7.88
C ASP A 27 15.32 4.98 6.72
N LYS A 28 15.11 4.32 5.58
CA LYS A 28 15.93 4.51 4.37
C LYS A 28 15.71 5.87 3.71
N GLU A 29 14.51 6.45 3.85
CA GLU A 29 14.23 7.80 3.33
C GLU A 29 14.82 8.90 4.21
N THR A 30 14.94 8.67 5.53
CA THR A 30 15.47 9.69 6.44
C THR A 30 16.91 10.10 6.13
N GLY A 31 17.69 9.22 5.50
CA GLY A 31 19.04 9.51 5.02
C GLY A 31 19.11 10.55 3.89
N ASP A 32 18.01 10.75 3.16
CA ASP A 32 17.91 11.66 2.01
C ASP A 32 17.10 12.94 2.30
N THR A 33 16.46 13.05 3.47
CA THR A 33 15.66 14.23 3.83
C THR A 33 16.51 15.47 4.09
N ALA A 34 16.07 16.62 3.54
CA ALA A 34 16.67 17.91 3.86
C ALA A 34 16.46 18.24 5.36
N PRO A 35 17.43 18.91 6.04
CA PRO A 35 17.38 19.19 7.48
C PRO A 35 16.12 19.93 7.99
N GLY A 36 15.38 20.59 7.08
CA GLY A 36 14.16 21.34 7.41
C GLY A 36 12.91 20.48 7.61
N ASP A 37 12.82 19.32 6.97
CA ASP A 37 11.65 18.44 7.07
C ASP A 37 11.69 17.58 8.34
N ALA A 38 12.89 17.18 8.77
CA ALA A 38 13.12 16.47 10.04
C ALA A 38 12.72 17.30 11.27
N ALA A 39 12.68 18.63 11.17
CA ALA A 39 12.29 19.53 12.26
C ALA A 39 10.77 19.58 12.52
N GLN A 40 9.95 18.94 11.68
CA GLN A 40 8.48 18.97 11.78
C GLN A 40 7.85 17.65 12.23
N GLN A 41 8.62 16.55 12.28
CA GLN A 41 8.08 15.25 12.67
C GLN A 41 7.84 15.18 14.19
N PRO A 42 6.75 14.54 14.66
CA PRO A 42 6.53 14.32 16.09
C PRO A 42 7.71 13.61 16.76
N PRO A 43 7.97 13.88 18.06
CA PRO A 43 9.06 13.22 18.77
C PRO A 43 8.85 11.71 18.80
N ALA A 44 9.95 10.96 18.73
CA ALA A 44 9.90 9.51 18.78
C ALA A 44 9.26 9.01 20.08
N GLU A 45 8.29 8.11 19.94
CA GLU A 45 7.66 7.41 21.05
C GLU A 45 8.47 6.13 21.38
N PRO A 46 8.40 5.60 22.61
CA PRO A 46 8.98 4.30 22.94
C PRO A 46 8.36 3.19 22.08
N ALA A 47 9.12 2.13 21.80
CA ALA A 47 8.56 0.95 21.16
C ALA A 47 7.43 0.38 22.03
N ALA A 48 6.22 0.32 21.47
CA ALA A 48 5.07 -0.34 22.07
C ALA A 48 4.92 -1.75 21.47
N PRO A 49 4.33 -2.70 22.20
CA PRO A 49 3.94 -3.97 21.58
C PRO A 49 2.93 -3.71 20.45
N PRO A 50 2.95 -4.52 19.38
CA PRO A 50 1.90 -4.48 18.36
C PRO A 50 0.50 -4.58 18.99
N PRO A 51 -0.51 -3.88 18.42
CA PRO A 51 -1.92 -4.13 18.71
C PRO A 51 -2.26 -5.63 18.72
N ALA A 52 -3.17 -6.06 19.59
CA ALA A 52 -3.56 -7.47 19.69
C ALA A 52 -4.59 -7.90 18.62
N SER A 53 -5.19 -6.95 17.90
CA SER A 53 -6.18 -7.20 16.85
C SER A 53 -6.34 -6.01 15.92
N ASP A 54 -6.92 -6.22 14.75
CA ASP A 54 -7.27 -5.13 13.81
C ASP A 54 -8.20 -4.10 14.47
N ALA A 55 -9.15 -4.57 15.28
CA ALA A 55 -10.07 -3.70 16.00
C ALA A 55 -9.36 -2.80 17.03
N GLU A 56 -8.25 -3.24 17.61
CA GLU A 56 -7.40 -2.41 18.47
C GLU A 56 -6.56 -1.44 17.64
N ALA A 57 -5.98 -1.90 16.53
CA ALA A 57 -5.17 -1.07 15.65
C ALA A 57 -5.99 0.07 15.03
N GLN A 58 -7.29 -0.15 14.76
CA GLN A 58 -8.20 0.78 14.08
C GLN A 58 -9.07 1.61 15.04
N GLN A 59 -8.69 1.73 16.32
CA GLN A 59 -9.34 2.68 17.24
C GLN A 59 -8.92 4.11 16.90
N LEU A 60 -9.53 4.68 15.86
CA LEU A 60 -9.24 6.02 15.37
C LEU A 60 -9.48 7.07 16.46
N GLU A 61 -8.63 8.09 16.50
CA GLU A 61 -8.79 9.22 17.43
C GLU A 61 -10.10 9.98 17.18
N GLU A 62 -10.49 10.07 15.91
CA GLU A 62 -11.74 10.67 15.47
C GLU A 62 -12.61 9.63 14.75
N PRO A 63 -13.88 9.43 15.17
CA PRO A 63 -14.76 8.46 14.53
C PRO A 63 -15.13 8.94 13.13
N VAL A 64 -14.99 8.06 12.14
CA VAL A 64 -15.36 8.35 10.75
C VAL A 64 -16.71 7.72 10.42
N GLN A 65 -17.64 8.51 9.90
CA GLN A 65 -18.91 7.99 9.37
C GLN A 65 -18.74 7.62 7.90
N VAL A 66 -18.83 6.33 7.59
CA VAL A 66 -18.82 5.84 6.21
C VAL A 66 -20.18 6.13 5.57
N GLU A 67 -20.19 7.09 4.67
CA GLU A 67 -21.40 7.42 3.89
C GLU A 67 -21.65 6.37 2.80
N SER A 68 -22.85 6.23 2.22
CA SER A 68 -23.07 5.32 1.07
C SER A 68 -22.74 5.98 -0.26
N LEU A 69 -22.25 5.19 -1.25
CA LEU A 69 -21.96 5.67 -2.62
C LEU A 69 -23.17 6.28 -3.32
N ARG A 70 -24.38 5.87 -2.93
CA ARG A 70 -25.63 6.28 -3.55
C ARG A 70 -26.15 7.63 -3.05
N ARG A 71 -25.46 8.26 -2.09
CA ARG A 71 -25.87 9.56 -1.54
C ARG A 71 -25.75 10.70 -2.56
N GLU A 72 -24.76 10.63 -3.45
CA GLU A 72 -24.49 11.65 -4.46
C GLU A 72 -24.90 11.17 -5.85
N GLU A 73 -25.71 11.98 -6.54
CA GLU A 73 -26.06 11.77 -7.94
C GLU A 73 -25.00 12.41 -8.84
N GLY A 74 -24.62 11.70 -9.90
CA GLY A 74 -23.64 12.16 -10.88
C GLY A 74 -24.26 12.36 -12.26
N ARG A 75 -23.55 13.08 -13.13
CA ARG A 75 -23.92 13.23 -14.55
C ARG A 75 -23.18 12.18 -15.38
N ARG A 76 -23.90 11.31 -16.08
CA ARG A 76 -23.31 10.32 -16.99
C ARG A 76 -22.43 10.99 -18.07
N ILE A 77 -21.23 10.46 -18.28
CA ILE A 77 -20.29 10.88 -19.32
C ILE A 77 -19.83 9.67 -20.15
N GLU A 78 -19.42 9.88 -21.40
CA GLU A 78 -19.02 8.79 -22.32
C GLU A 78 -17.66 8.19 -21.95
N ARG A 79 -16.74 9.02 -21.46
CA ARG A 79 -15.41 8.61 -21.02
C ARG A 79 -14.97 9.50 -19.87
N ARG A 80 -14.22 8.95 -18.93
CA ARG A 80 -13.43 9.74 -17.98
C ARG A 80 -12.38 10.56 -18.72
N GLU A 81 -12.31 11.86 -18.45
CA GLU A 81 -11.23 12.70 -18.99
C GLU A 81 -9.86 12.16 -18.52
N GLU A 82 -8.96 11.86 -19.46
CA GLU A 82 -7.62 11.35 -19.14
C GLU A 82 -6.73 12.44 -18.54
N ARG A 83 -7.10 13.72 -18.74
CA ARG A 83 -6.32 14.89 -18.31
C ARG A 83 -6.66 15.23 -16.86
N ARG A 84 -5.96 14.58 -15.93
CA ARG A 84 -6.06 14.83 -14.48
C ARG A 84 -5.51 16.22 -14.15
N GLU A 85 -6.13 16.89 -13.19
CA GLU A 85 -5.47 18.02 -12.56
C GLU A 85 -4.25 17.51 -11.80
N ARG A 86 -3.17 18.30 -11.76
CA ARG A 86 -1.98 17.94 -11.00
C ARG A 86 -1.93 18.79 -9.75
N ARG A 87 -1.51 18.16 -8.65
CA ARG A 87 -1.17 18.89 -7.43
C ARG A 87 -0.04 19.88 -7.74
N ASP A 88 -0.05 21.02 -7.07
CA ASP A 88 1.04 21.98 -7.09
C ASP A 88 2.33 21.26 -6.67
N GLY A 89 3.39 21.39 -7.47
CA GLY A 89 4.66 20.68 -7.28
C GLY A 89 4.69 19.24 -7.80
N ALA A 90 3.60 18.74 -8.41
CA ALA A 90 3.57 17.44 -9.08
C ALA A 90 4.00 17.57 -10.56
N ASP A 91 5.30 17.60 -10.80
CA ASP A 91 5.87 17.72 -12.14
C ASP A 91 6.04 16.36 -12.81
N VAL A 92 5.65 16.27 -14.09
CA VAL A 92 5.92 15.06 -14.88
C VAL A 92 7.41 15.04 -15.22
N LEU A 93 8.10 14.02 -14.71
CA LEU A 93 9.52 13.81 -15.00
C LEU A 93 9.69 13.04 -16.30
N ARG A 94 8.89 11.98 -16.49
CA ARG A 94 9.01 11.10 -17.66
C ARG A 94 7.76 10.26 -17.89
N GLU A 95 7.41 10.05 -19.15
CA GLU A 95 6.46 9.04 -19.59
C GLU A 95 7.24 7.86 -20.19
N ILE A 96 6.96 6.64 -19.74
CA ILE A 96 7.63 5.42 -20.17
C ILE A 96 6.56 4.40 -20.53
N GLY A 97 6.11 4.42 -21.79
CA GLY A 97 4.98 3.60 -22.23
C GLY A 97 3.69 4.07 -21.53
N ASP A 98 3.06 3.18 -20.79
CA ASP A 98 1.84 3.42 -20.00
C ASP A 98 2.11 3.89 -18.56
N ARG A 99 3.38 4.14 -18.21
CA ARG A 99 3.79 4.59 -16.88
C ARG A 99 4.17 6.06 -16.88
N LEU A 100 3.59 6.82 -15.96
CA LEU A 100 3.89 8.23 -15.76
C LEU A 100 4.71 8.40 -14.47
N VAL A 101 5.95 8.82 -14.60
CA VAL A 101 6.80 9.15 -13.45
C VAL A 101 6.67 10.64 -13.14
N ILE A 102 6.23 10.94 -11.93
CA ILE A 102 6.02 12.30 -11.43
C ILE A 102 6.92 12.58 -10.23
N GLN A 103 7.35 13.83 -10.08
CA GLN A 103 7.92 14.33 -8.84
C GLN A 103 6.79 14.59 -7.85
N LEU A 104 6.92 14.15 -6.61
CA LEU A 104 5.94 14.37 -5.55
C LEU A 104 6.70 14.69 -4.25
N GLY A 105 6.73 15.98 -3.89
CA GLY A 105 7.65 16.44 -2.83
C GLY A 105 9.10 16.20 -3.23
N ASN A 106 9.87 15.51 -2.38
CA ASN A 106 11.26 15.17 -2.64
C ASN A 106 11.44 13.84 -3.42
N ASN A 107 10.35 13.09 -3.65
CA ASN A 107 10.40 11.74 -4.19
C ASN A 107 9.82 11.65 -5.60
N ALA A 108 10.46 10.89 -6.49
CA ALA A 108 9.86 10.50 -7.76
C ALA A 108 8.94 9.28 -7.58
N VAL A 109 7.67 9.35 -7.97
CA VAL A 109 6.73 8.21 -7.89
C VAL A 109 6.23 7.85 -9.27
N VAL A 110 5.91 6.58 -9.48
CA VAL A 110 5.32 6.09 -10.73
C VAL A 110 3.82 5.92 -10.55
N GLN A 111 3.08 6.43 -11.52
CA GLN A 111 1.64 6.26 -11.68
C GLN A 111 1.37 5.37 -12.87
N SER A 112 0.43 4.45 -12.69
CA SER A 112 -0.04 3.50 -13.69
C SER A 112 -1.56 3.47 -13.71
N ASP A 113 -2.11 2.90 -14.78
CA ASP A 113 -3.54 2.78 -15.00
C ASP A 113 -4.01 1.33 -14.82
N ASP A 114 -4.52 1.02 -13.63
CA ASP A 114 -5.06 -0.30 -13.31
C ASP A 114 -6.37 -0.64 -14.06
N ARG A 115 -6.95 0.28 -14.84
CA ARG A 115 -8.24 0.07 -15.52
C ARG A 115 -8.30 -1.21 -16.31
N ARG A 116 -7.26 -1.55 -17.07
CA ARG A 116 -7.25 -2.79 -17.87
C ARG A 116 -7.46 -4.04 -17.02
N ARG A 117 -6.88 -4.07 -15.82
CA ARG A 117 -7.02 -5.17 -14.86
C ARG A 117 -8.35 -5.12 -14.12
N LEU A 118 -8.81 -3.92 -13.74
CA LEU A 118 -10.10 -3.75 -13.04
C LEU A 118 -11.30 -4.00 -13.96
N GLU A 119 -11.22 -3.65 -15.23
CA GLU A 119 -12.24 -3.86 -16.26
C GLU A 119 -12.19 -5.28 -16.84
N HIS A 120 -11.31 -6.15 -16.34
CA HIS A 120 -11.28 -7.56 -16.71
C HIS A 120 -12.67 -8.19 -16.53
N ASP A 121 -13.12 -8.90 -17.56
CA ASP A 121 -14.45 -9.50 -17.66
C ASP A 121 -15.64 -8.56 -17.40
N ALA A 122 -15.45 -7.24 -17.55
CA ALA A 122 -16.55 -6.30 -17.43
C ALA A 122 -17.58 -6.50 -18.54
N SER A 123 -18.86 -6.57 -18.15
CA SER A 123 -19.99 -6.57 -19.08
C SER A 123 -20.42 -5.16 -19.49
N ASP A 124 -20.23 -4.19 -18.60
CA ASP A 124 -20.45 -2.77 -18.86
C ASP A 124 -19.49 -1.95 -17.98
N VAL A 125 -19.05 -0.81 -18.49
CA VAL A 125 -18.21 0.15 -17.76
C VAL A 125 -18.71 1.54 -18.06
N TYR A 126 -18.88 2.33 -17.01
CA TYR A 126 -19.35 3.70 -17.19
C TYR A 126 -18.90 4.69 -16.16
N TYR A 127 -19.06 5.96 -16.52
CA TYR A 127 -18.51 7.07 -15.78
C TYR A 127 -19.59 8.10 -15.49
N GLU A 128 -19.46 8.74 -14.33
CA GLU A 128 -20.28 9.85 -13.91
C GLU A 128 -19.38 10.97 -13.37
N GLU A 129 -19.64 12.20 -13.78
CA GLU A 129 -19.05 13.39 -13.20
C GLU A 129 -19.80 13.71 -11.90
N LEU A 130 -19.04 13.88 -10.81
CA LEU A 130 -19.55 14.24 -9.50
C LEU A 130 -19.18 15.69 -9.18
N SER A 131 -19.70 16.20 -8.05
CA SER A 131 -19.32 17.54 -7.58
C SER A 131 -17.81 17.67 -7.31
N ARG A 132 -17.30 18.90 -7.39
CA ARG A 132 -15.88 19.26 -7.13
C ARG A 132 -14.85 18.63 -8.07
N GLY A 133 -15.25 18.27 -9.29
CA GLY A 133 -14.36 17.69 -10.30
C GLY A 133 -13.98 16.23 -10.01
N ARG A 134 -14.76 15.55 -9.15
CA ARG A 134 -14.60 14.13 -8.86
C ARG A 134 -15.25 13.30 -9.97
N THR A 135 -14.82 12.05 -10.11
CA THR A 135 -15.40 11.11 -11.09
C THR A 135 -15.75 9.80 -10.41
N ARG A 136 -16.92 9.25 -10.72
CA ARG A 136 -17.31 7.90 -10.35
C ARG A 136 -17.21 6.98 -11.56
N GLU A 137 -16.48 5.90 -11.41
CA GLU A 137 -16.41 4.78 -12.35
C GLU A 137 -17.21 3.62 -11.78
N THR A 138 -18.07 3.02 -12.60
CA THR A 138 -18.79 1.80 -12.26
C THR A 138 -18.48 0.72 -13.28
N ILE A 139 -17.97 -0.39 -12.79
CA ILE A 139 -17.66 -1.59 -13.58
C ILE A 139 -18.68 -2.65 -13.19
N VAL A 140 -19.44 -3.16 -14.17
CA VAL A 140 -20.48 -4.16 -13.96
C VAL A 140 -20.01 -5.52 -14.45
N ARG A 141 -19.97 -6.49 -13.54
CA ARG A 141 -19.63 -7.89 -13.84
C ARG A 141 -20.86 -8.65 -14.37
N PRO A 142 -20.67 -9.73 -15.16
CA PRO A 142 -21.76 -10.55 -15.70
C PRO A 142 -22.69 -11.14 -14.64
N ASN A 143 -22.20 -11.38 -13.42
CA ASN A 143 -22.97 -11.89 -12.29
C ASN A 143 -23.77 -10.81 -11.54
N GLY A 144 -23.74 -9.56 -12.01
CA GLY A 144 -24.44 -8.43 -11.39
C GLY A 144 -23.66 -7.71 -10.28
N VAL A 145 -22.45 -8.18 -9.94
CA VAL A 145 -21.55 -7.45 -9.03
C VAL A 145 -21.11 -6.16 -9.70
N GLN A 146 -21.08 -5.06 -8.92
CA GLN A 146 -20.57 -3.78 -9.39
C GLN A 146 -19.35 -3.37 -8.57
N VAL A 147 -18.27 -2.97 -9.23
CA VAL A 147 -17.15 -2.29 -8.59
C VAL A 147 -17.29 -0.81 -8.89
N VAL A 148 -17.45 -0.01 -7.85
CA VAL A 148 -17.65 1.43 -7.95
C VAL A 148 -16.46 2.14 -7.31
N THR A 149 -15.72 2.91 -8.11
CA THR A 149 -14.56 3.68 -7.66
C THR A 149 -14.82 5.16 -7.83
N VAL A 150 -14.60 5.94 -6.78
CA VAL A 150 -14.65 7.41 -6.80
C VAL A 150 -13.22 7.95 -6.75
N TYR A 151 -12.91 8.74 -7.76
CA TYR A 151 -11.64 9.44 -7.91
C TYR A 151 -11.83 10.91 -7.57
N ASP A 152 -10.84 11.50 -6.90
CA ASP A 152 -10.77 12.95 -6.77
C ASP A 152 -10.35 13.62 -8.09
N ARG A 153 -10.26 14.95 -8.09
CA ARG A 153 -9.82 15.75 -9.26
C ARG A 153 -8.37 15.48 -9.69
N TYR A 154 -7.55 14.95 -8.78
CA TYR A 154 -6.15 14.57 -9.03
C TYR A 154 -6.03 13.13 -9.54
N GLY A 155 -7.12 12.35 -9.42
CA GLY A 155 -7.22 10.97 -9.83
C GLY A 155 -6.90 9.96 -8.74
N ASP A 156 -6.77 10.40 -7.48
CA ASP A 156 -6.54 9.54 -6.32
C ASP A 156 -7.83 8.79 -5.97
N VAL A 157 -7.70 7.55 -5.50
CA VAL A 157 -8.85 6.74 -5.08
C VAL A 157 -9.30 7.17 -3.70
N THR A 158 -10.39 7.94 -3.65
CA THR A 158 -11.00 8.36 -2.37
C THR A 158 -11.95 7.30 -1.82
N ARG A 159 -12.55 6.51 -2.72
CA ARG A 159 -13.44 5.43 -2.34
C ARG A 159 -13.47 4.33 -3.37
N ARG A 160 -13.54 3.09 -2.91
CA ARG A 160 -13.83 1.92 -3.75
C ARG A 160 -14.78 1.01 -3.00
N SER A 161 -15.82 0.54 -3.67
CA SER A 161 -16.77 -0.39 -3.06
C SER A 161 -17.20 -1.45 -4.06
N ARG A 162 -17.40 -2.66 -3.56
CA ARG A 162 -18.02 -3.76 -4.28
C ARG A 162 -19.48 -3.84 -3.85
N ILE A 163 -20.40 -3.69 -4.79
CA ILE A 163 -21.84 -3.82 -4.58
C ILE A 163 -22.27 -5.18 -5.11
N MET A 164 -22.78 -6.02 -4.23
CA MET A 164 -23.28 -7.35 -4.56
C MET A 164 -24.64 -7.27 -5.29
N PRO A 165 -25.07 -8.33 -5.99
CA PRO A 165 -26.36 -8.34 -6.69
C PRO A 165 -27.58 -8.14 -5.76
N ASP A 166 -27.44 -8.47 -4.48
CA ASP A 166 -28.46 -8.23 -3.44
C ASP A 166 -28.47 -6.78 -2.92
N GLY A 167 -27.57 -5.93 -3.42
CA GLY A 167 -27.42 -4.53 -3.04
C GLY A 167 -26.48 -4.29 -1.85
N ARG A 168 -25.91 -5.33 -1.24
CA ARG A 168 -24.95 -5.20 -0.14
C ARG A 168 -23.67 -4.52 -0.61
N GLU A 169 -23.24 -3.50 0.12
CA GLU A 169 -22.05 -2.72 -0.19
C GLU A 169 -20.89 -3.15 0.71
N HIS A 170 -19.82 -3.66 0.11
CA HIS A 170 -18.53 -3.89 0.74
C HIS A 170 -17.62 -2.72 0.41
N VAL A 171 -17.22 -1.93 1.42
CA VAL A 171 -16.36 -0.77 1.23
C VAL A 171 -14.91 -1.21 1.38
N LEU A 172 -14.18 -1.28 0.26
CA LEU A 172 -12.77 -1.71 0.23
C LEU A 172 -11.84 -0.56 0.57
N VAL A 173 -12.13 0.64 0.07
CA VAL A 173 -11.32 1.84 0.30
C VAL A 173 -12.25 2.97 0.71
N TYR A 174 -11.87 3.68 1.78
CA TYR A 174 -12.57 4.88 2.22
C TYR A 174 -11.60 5.89 2.85
N ALA A 175 -11.29 6.95 2.11
CA ALA A 175 -10.45 8.05 2.57
C ALA A 175 -11.27 9.27 3.03
N GLY A 176 -12.60 9.18 3.06
CA GLY A 176 -13.52 10.31 3.30
C GLY A 176 -13.46 11.40 2.20
N ASP A 177 -14.47 12.26 2.16
CA ASP A 177 -14.62 13.41 1.25
C ASP A 177 -14.32 14.76 1.94
N GLY A 178 -13.50 14.71 3.00
CA GLY A 178 -13.16 15.87 3.81
C GLY A 178 -12.54 16.99 2.97
N ARG A 179 -13.14 18.19 3.04
CA ARG A 179 -12.68 19.40 2.32
C ARG A 179 -11.18 19.65 2.47
N ASP A 180 -10.61 19.34 3.62
CA ASP A 180 -9.19 19.57 3.90
C ASP A 180 -8.24 18.74 3.03
N ARG A 181 -8.63 17.55 2.54
CA ARG A 181 -7.80 16.77 1.58
C ARG A 181 -8.00 17.28 0.16
N GLU A 182 -9.24 17.52 -0.25
CA GLU A 182 -9.58 17.96 -1.60
C GLU A 182 -9.04 19.37 -1.92
N GLU A 183 -8.93 20.24 -0.90
CA GLU A 183 -8.42 21.61 -1.03
C GLU A 183 -6.89 21.70 -0.92
N ARG A 184 -6.20 20.63 -0.49
CA ARG A 184 -4.72 20.59 -0.44
C ARG A 184 -4.17 20.55 -1.84
N ARG A 185 -3.74 21.72 -2.32
CA ARG A 185 -3.12 21.85 -3.63
C ARG A 185 -1.78 21.12 -3.72
N GLN A 186 -1.02 21.04 -2.62
CA GLN A 186 0.28 20.37 -2.57
C GLN A 186 0.15 19.01 -1.89
N TRP A 187 0.89 18.02 -2.40
CA TRP A 187 1.08 16.76 -1.70
C TRP A 187 1.87 16.99 -0.41
N ARG A 188 1.40 16.36 0.68
CA ARG A 188 2.15 16.26 1.92
C ARG A 188 2.09 14.83 2.41
N ASP A 189 3.26 14.23 2.59
CA ASP A 189 3.38 12.87 3.08
C ASP A 189 2.73 12.75 4.48
N PRO A 190 1.73 11.87 4.66
CA PRO A 190 1.10 11.64 5.97
C PRO A 190 2.08 11.13 7.05
N GLY A 191 3.18 10.50 6.66
CA GLY A 191 4.23 10.01 7.54
C GLY A 191 4.94 11.11 8.33
N LEU A 192 4.91 12.36 7.83
CA LEU A 192 5.45 13.52 8.54
C LEU A 192 4.65 13.88 9.79
N ASP A 193 3.39 13.46 9.88
CA ASP A 193 2.53 13.65 11.06
C ASP A 193 2.60 12.48 12.04
N LEU A 194 3.39 11.45 11.72
CA LEU A 194 3.56 10.25 12.54
C LEU A 194 4.93 10.28 13.21
N PRO A 195 5.05 9.87 14.49
CA PRO A 195 6.35 9.66 15.09
C PRO A 195 7.09 8.55 14.33
N PRO A 196 8.43 8.56 14.30
CA PRO A 196 9.23 7.46 13.76
C PRO A 196 8.79 6.12 14.37
N LEU A 197 8.60 5.11 13.53
CA LEU A 197 8.20 3.79 14.00
C LEU A 197 9.37 3.11 14.71
N ARG A 198 9.11 2.53 15.88
CA ARG A 198 10.09 1.71 16.59
C ARG A 198 9.51 0.33 16.82
N LEU A 199 10.02 -0.66 16.09
CA LEU A 199 9.59 -2.03 16.24
C LEU A 199 10.29 -2.69 17.43
N GLY A 200 9.48 -3.17 18.36
CA GLY A 200 9.91 -4.01 19.49
C GLY A 200 9.82 -5.51 19.20
N ILE A 201 9.72 -5.89 17.93
CA ILE A 201 9.60 -7.28 17.46
C ILE A 201 10.79 -7.69 16.58
N PRO A 202 11.14 -8.98 16.54
CA PRO A 202 12.12 -9.53 15.61
C PRO A 202 11.80 -9.25 14.12
N ALA A 203 12.82 -9.22 13.27
CA ALA A 203 12.65 -8.99 11.83
C ALA A 203 11.83 -10.07 11.12
N ASP A 204 11.93 -11.33 11.54
CA ASP A 204 11.17 -12.46 10.98
C ASP A 204 9.70 -12.47 11.43
N GLU A 205 9.37 -11.78 12.50
CA GLU A 205 7.98 -11.46 12.81
C GLU A 205 7.46 -10.37 11.86
N TYR A 206 8.23 -9.32 11.55
CA TYR A 206 7.76 -8.23 10.69
C TYR A 206 7.77 -8.56 9.18
N ILE A 207 8.74 -9.37 8.72
CA ILE A 207 8.93 -9.75 7.31
C ILE A 207 8.93 -11.27 7.17
N LEU A 208 7.99 -11.79 6.38
CA LEU A 208 7.98 -13.19 5.97
C LEU A 208 8.72 -13.35 4.64
N ASP A 209 9.88 -14.03 4.66
CA ASP A 209 10.60 -14.39 3.43
C ASP A 209 9.99 -15.67 2.83
N ALA A 210 9.34 -15.57 1.67
CA ALA A 210 8.66 -16.69 0.99
C ALA A 210 9.59 -17.89 0.74
N GLY A 211 10.90 -17.67 0.61
CA GLY A 211 11.90 -18.73 0.41
C GLY A 211 12.20 -19.57 1.66
N ARG A 212 11.71 -19.17 2.83
CA ARG A 212 11.85 -19.90 4.11
C ARG A 212 10.54 -20.54 4.58
N VAL A 213 9.48 -20.40 3.79
CA VAL A 213 8.16 -20.92 4.14
C VAL A 213 8.07 -22.39 3.73
N ASP A 214 8.06 -23.27 4.72
CA ASP A 214 7.84 -24.71 4.53
C ASP A 214 6.36 -25.11 4.73
N ASP A 215 5.60 -24.31 5.47
CA ASP A 215 4.18 -24.50 5.76
C ASP A 215 3.33 -23.55 4.94
N VAL A 216 2.37 -24.10 4.18
CA VAL A 216 1.49 -23.31 3.31
C VAL A 216 0.56 -22.39 4.10
N ASP A 217 0.18 -22.78 5.32
CA ASP A 217 -0.70 -21.97 6.17
C ASP A 217 0.04 -20.75 6.77
N ALA A 218 1.38 -20.73 6.74
CA ALA A 218 2.17 -19.61 7.26
C ALA A 218 1.86 -18.28 6.57
N TYR A 219 1.46 -18.29 5.29
CA TYR A 219 1.03 -17.07 4.60
C TYR A 219 -0.26 -16.51 5.20
N TYR A 220 -1.24 -17.36 5.49
CA TYR A 220 -2.51 -16.95 6.08
C TYR A 220 -2.29 -16.46 7.51
N ASP A 221 -1.59 -17.25 8.33
CA ASP A 221 -1.28 -16.93 9.72
C ASP A 221 -0.49 -15.62 9.87
N PHE A 222 0.31 -15.28 8.86
CA PHE A 222 1.08 -14.04 8.83
C PHE A 222 0.24 -12.84 8.36
N LEU A 223 -0.57 -13.00 7.31
CA LEU A 223 -1.42 -11.93 6.78
C LEU A 223 -2.58 -11.58 7.73
N GLU A 224 -3.10 -12.54 8.49
CA GLU A 224 -4.17 -12.30 9.49
C GLU A 224 -3.67 -11.46 10.68
N GLN A 225 -2.36 -11.37 10.89
CA GLN A 225 -1.82 -10.60 12.01
C GLN A 225 -2.18 -9.12 11.90
N PRO A 226 -2.45 -8.47 13.04
CA PRO A 226 -2.77 -7.06 13.05
C PRO A 226 -1.56 -6.20 12.61
N PRO A 227 -1.82 -4.93 12.24
CA PRO A 227 -0.79 -3.92 12.09
C PRO A 227 0.16 -3.89 13.30
N VAL A 228 1.42 -3.51 13.05
CA VAL A 228 2.47 -3.37 14.08
C VAL A 228 2.46 -1.99 14.75
N ASP A 229 1.58 -1.09 14.29
CA ASP A 229 1.36 0.24 14.85
C ASP A 229 -0.14 0.58 14.81
N ARG A 230 -0.56 1.60 15.56
CA ARG A 230 -1.94 2.07 15.54
C ARG A 230 -2.22 2.93 14.32
N VAL A 231 -3.38 2.71 13.71
CA VAL A 231 -3.90 3.52 12.61
C VAL A 231 -4.54 4.78 13.21
N ARG A 232 -3.85 5.92 13.12
CA ARG A 232 -4.32 7.19 13.74
C ARG A 232 -5.54 7.79 13.01
N ARG A 233 -5.62 7.57 11.69
CA ARG A 233 -6.72 8.01 10.83
C ARG A 233 -6.84 7.09 9.62
N LEU A 234 -7.95 7.20 8.88
CA LEU A 234 -8.07 6.56 7.58
C LEU A 234 -7.11 7.23 6.57
N TYR A 235 -6.47 6.41 5.73
CA TYR A 235 -5.58 6.83 4.65
C TYR A 235 -6.21 6.47 3.31
N SER A 236 -5.97 7.29 2.28
CA SER A 236 -6.25 6.86 0.90
C SER A 236 -5.25 5.79 0.44
N VAL A 237 -5.60 5.03 -0.59
CA VAL A 237 -4.67 4.09 -1.22
C VAL A 237 -3.41 4.82 -1.69
N ASP A 238 -3.54 6.01 -2.24
CA ASP A 238 -2.42 6.86 -2.66
C ASP A 238 -1.54 7.31 -1.48
N GLU A 239 -2.15 7.68 -0.34
CA GLU A 239 -1.44 7.96 0.92
C GLU A 239 -0.63 6.77 1.42
N VAL A 240 -1.19 5.56 1.35
CA VAL A 240 -0.46 4.33 1.67
C VAL A 240 0.66 4.10 0.66
N ARG A 241 0.38 4.15 -0.65
CA ARG A 241 1.37 3.89 -1.70
C ARG A 241 2.59 4.81 -1.63
N TYR A 242 2.39 6.08 -1.30
CA TYR A 242 3.44 7.10 -1.37
C TYR A 242 4.11 7.42 -0.03
N SER A 243 3.62 6.87 1.10
CA SER A 243 4.20 7.10 2.41
C SER A 243 4.84 5.85 2.97
N ALA A 244 6.18 5.82 3.03
CA ALA A 244 6.89 4.68 3.58
C ALA A 244 6.47 4.38 5.02
N ARG A 245 6.37 5.45 5.82
CA ARG A 245 6.02 5.37 7.24
C ARG A 245 4.62 4.82 7.48
N VAL A 246 3.66 5.08 6.58
CA VAL A 246 2.31 4.49 6.69
C VAL A 246 2.36 3.01 6.38
N ARG A 247 2.99 2.55 5.28
CA ARG A 247 3.03 1.09 5.02
C ARG A 247 3.91 0.32 6.00
N ASP A 248 4.90 0.97 6.62
CA ASP A 248 5.69 0.33 7.68
C ASP A 248 4.86 -0.05 8.92
N SER A 249 3.64 0.50 9.06
CA SER A 249 2.70 0.08 10.11
C SER A 249 2.10 -1.31 9.92
N VAL A 250 2.26 -1.93 8.75
CA VAL A 250 1.76 -3.27 8.46
C VAL A 250 2.90 -4.20 8.06
N ARG A 251 2.73 -5.50 8.33
CA ARG A 251 3.73 -6.53 8.02
C ARG A 251 3.88 -6.72 6.51
N ARG A 252 5.01 -7.30 6.10
CA ARG A 252 5.37 -7.47 4.69
C ARG A 252 5.78 -8.92 4.39
N ILE A 253 5.36 -9.43 3.25
CA ILE A 253 5.81 -10.73 2.72
C ILE A 253 6.73 -10.46 1.54
N ASP A 254 7.97 -10.92 1.61
CA ASP A 254 8.95 -10.82 0.53
C ASP A 254 8.89 -12.08 -0.36
N LEU A 255 8.48 -11.91 -1.62
CA LEU A 255 8.37 -12.97 -2.62
C LEU A 255 9.71 -13.26 -3.32
N ASP A 256 10.76 -13.51 -2.54
CA ASP A 256 12.13 -13.72 -3.04
C ASP A 256 12.29 -14.98 -3.91
N THR A 257 11.27 -15.84 -3.95
CA THR A 257 11.21 -17.04 -4.78
C THR A 257 10.81 -16.74 -6.23
N ILE A 258 10.26 -15.56 -6.50
CA ILE A 258 9.84 -15.14 -7.84
C ILE A 258 10.89 -14.22 -8.43
N THR A 259 11.47 -14.64 -9.55
CA THR A 259 12.56 -13.89 -10.17
C THR A 259 12.23 -13.43 -11.56
N PHE A 260 12.70 -12.22 -11.84
CA PHE A 260 12.58 -11.58 -13.15
C PHE A 260 13.94 -11.51 -13.82
N ASP A 261 13.95 -11.77 -15.13
CA ASP A 261 15.11 -11.50 -15.96
C ASP A 261 15.46 -10.01 -15.96
N PHE A 262 16.72 -9.72 -16.30
CA PHE A 262 17.20 -8.34 -16.36
C PHE A 262 16.39 -7.51 -17.36
N GLY A 263 15.89 -6.35 -16.92
CA GLY A 263 15.05 -5.47 -17.73
C GLY A 263 13.65 -6.01 -18.05
N SER A 264 13.25 -7.16 -17.49
CA SER A 264 11.97 -7.80 -17.77
C SER A 264 10.98 -7.67 -16.60
N ALA A 265 9.70 -7.58 -16.94
CA ALA A 265 8.55 -7.73 -16.05
C ALA A 265 7.77 -9.03 -16.30
N SER A 266 8.24 -9.89 -17.20
CA SER A 266 7.60 -11.17 -17.47
C SER A 266 7.88 -12.16 -16.34
N ILE A 267 6.84 -12.85 -15.89
CA ILE A 267 6.95 -13.93 -14.91
C ILE A 267 7.17 -15.23 -15.68
N ALA A 268 8.18 -16.01 -15.30
CA ALA A 268 8.40 -17.32 -15.88
C ALA A 268 7.25 -18.28 -15.51
N GLU A 269 6.82 -19.13 -16.44
CA GLU A 269 5.67 -20.03 -16.21
C GLU A 269 5.88 -20.95 -14.99
N ASP A 270 7.12 -21.36 -14.72
CA ASP A 270 7.49 -22.19 -13.56
C ASP A 270 7.50 -21.41 -12.22
N ALA A 271 7.45 -20.08 -12.26
CA ALA A 271 7.30 -19.23 -11.09
C ALA A 271 5.82 -19.02 -10.70
N ILE A 272 4.87 -19.17 -11.63
CA ILE A 272 3.43 -18.99 -11.35
C ILE A 272 2.95 -19.95 -10.24
N PRO A 273 3.25 -21.26 -10.26
CA PRO A 273 2.83 -22.16 -9.18
C PRO A 273 3.35 -21.78 -7.79
N ARG A 274 4.44 -21.00 -7.70
CA ARG A 274 4.99 -20.52 -6.42
C ARG A 274 4.10 -19.46 -5.75
N LEU A 275 3.20 -18.83 -6.51
CA LEU A 275 2.18 -17.94 -5.97
C LEU A 275 1.00 -18.67 -5.34
N SER A 276 0.83 -19.98 -5.56
CA SER A 276 -0.39 -20.71 -5.18
C SER A 276 -0.69 -20.61 -3.69
N ALA A 277 0.29 -20.89 -2.82
CA ALA A 277 0.07 -20.85 -1.37
C ALA A 277 -0.30 -19.44 -0.87
N LEU A 278 0.34 -18.41 -1.42
CA LEU A 278 -0.01 -17.02 -1.12
C LEU A 278 -1.41 -16.67 -1.63
N ALA A 279 -1.75 -17.08 -2.86
CA ALA A 279 -3.04 -16.82 -3.47
C ALA A 279 -4.17 -17.53 -2.71
N ASP A 280 -3.95 -18.76 -2.26
CA ASP A 280 -4.88 -19.53 -1.43
C ASP A 280 -5.11 -18.83 -0.08
N ALA A 281 -4.05 -18.33 0.56
CA ALA A 281 -4.16 -17.55 1.78
C ALA A 281 -4.98 -16.27 1.57
N MET A 282 -4.65 -15.47 0.54
CA MET A 282 -5.40 -14.26 0.20
C MET A 282 -6.86 -14.56 -0.14
N GLY A 283 -7.13 -15.65 -0.87
CA GLY A 283 -8.48 -16.10 -1.22
C GLY A 283 -9.31 -16.42 0.02
N ARG A 284 -8.75 -17.20 0.96
CA ARG A 284 -9.42 -17.50 2.24
C ARG A 284 -9.72 -16.24 3.03
N MET A 285 -8.78 -15.29 3.10
CA MET A 285 -9.03 -14.01 3.78
C MET A 285 -10.15 -13.20 3.12
N LEU A 286 -10.25 -13.23 1.79
CA LEU A 286 -11.32 -12.53 1.06
C LEU A 286 -12.68 -13.22 1.19
N ASP A 287 -12.70 -14.55 1.36
CA ASP A 287 -13.92 -15.29 1.70
C ASP A 287 -14.44 -14.90 3.09
N ASP A 288 -13.53 -14.73 4.07
CA ASP A 288 -13.85 -14.31 5.43
C ASP A 288 -14.22 -12.82 5.50
N ASN A 289 -13.43 -11.96 4.83
CA ASN A 289 -13.64 -10.53 4.76
C ASN A 289 -13.41 -9.98 3.32
N PRO A 290 -14.48 -9.77 2.54
CA PRO A 290 -14.37 -9.25 1.17
C PRO A 290 -13.78 -7.84 1.04
N THR A 291 -13.59 -7.10 2.14
CA THR A 291 -13.02 -5.74 2.13
C THR A 291 -11.50 -5.70 2.23
N GLU A 292 -10.83 -6.84 2.46
CA GLU A 292 -9.37 -6.88 2.56
C GLU A 292 -8.70 -6.36 1.30
N THR A 293 -7.67 -5.53 1.44
CA THR A 293 -6.92 -4.98 0.31
C THR A 293 -5.46 -5.33 0.45
N PHE A 294 -4.82 -5.70 -0.66
CA PHE A 294 -3.42 -6.09 -0.69
C PHE A 294 -2.63 -5.17 -1.60
N LEU A 295 -1.55 -4.60 -1.08
CA LEU A 295 -0.58 -3.82 -1.83
C LEU A 295 0.56 -4.74 -2.31
N ILE A 296 0.75 -4.79 -3.62
CA ILE A 296 1.83 -5.51 -4.28
C ILE A 296 2.89 -4.49 -4.68
N GLU A 297 4.08 -4.67 -4.13
CA GLU A 297 5.20 -3.75 -4.21
C GLU A 297 6.28 -4.30 -5.12
N GLY A 298 6.71 -3.53 -6.11
CA GLY A 298 7.80 -3.91 -7.00
C GLY A 298 9.13 -3.25 -6.62
N HIS A 299 10.23 -4.00 -6.71
CA HIS A 299 11.58 -3.49 -6.50
C HIS A 299 12.56 -3.90 -7.61
N THR A 300 13.60 -3.08 -7.80
CA THR A 300 14.74 -3.36 -8.69
C THR A 300 16.05 -3.32 -7.91
N ASN A 301 17.13 -3.75 -8.57
CA ASN A 301 18.48 -3.39 -8.12
C ASN A 301 18.78 -1.92 -8.48
N ALA A 302 19.93 -1.43 -8.04
CA ALA A 302 20.40 -0.07 -8.30
C ALA A 302 21.07 0.11 -9.68
N VAL A 303 20.93 -0.87 -10.58
CA VAL A 303 21.55 -0.82 -11.91
C VAL A 303 20.57 -0.21 -12.89
N GLY A 304 20.96 0.89 -13.54
CA GLY A 304 20.13 1.59 -14.51
C GLY A 304 19.90 3.04 -14.08
N SER A 305 18.82 3.64 -14.57
CA SER A 305 18.38 4.97 -14.12
C SER A 305 17.17 4.84 -13.22
N ASP A 306 17.10 5.63 -12.17
CA ASP A 306 16.04 5.61 -11.15
C ASP A 306 14.63 5.62 -11.77
N LEU A 307 14.39 6.50 -12.76
CA LEU A 307 13.09 6.62 -13.44
C LEU A 307 12.72 5.36 -14.22
N ALA A 308 13.69 4.68 -14.84
CA ALA A 308 13.47 3.42 -15.53
C ALA A 308 13.21 2.28 -14.54
N ASN A 309 13.91 2.29 -13.41
CA ASN A 309 13.74 1.33 -12.32
C ASN A 309 12.36 1.46 -11.65
N LEU A 310 11.86 2.68 -11.47
CA LEU A 310 10.48 2.94 -11.03
C LEU A 310 9.45 2.32 -11.99
N ALA A 311 9.55 2.62 -13.30
CA ALA A 311 8.61 2.05 -14.26
C ALA A 311 8.73 0.51 -14.39
N LEU A 312 9.94 -0.05 -14.30
CA LEU A 312 10.16 -1.50 -14.38
C LEU A 312 9.60 -2.23 -13.16
N SER A 313 9.88 -1.74 -11.96
CA SER A 313 9.32 -2.31 -10.73
C SER A 313 7.80 -2.28 -10.72
N ASP A 314 7.19 -1.19 -11.18
CA ASP A 314 5.73 -1.08 -11.23
C ASP A 314 5.10 -2.09 -12.17
N ARG A 315 5.72 -2.36 -13.33
CA ARG A 315 5.29 -3.43 -14.24
C ARG A 315 5.44 -4.82 -13.63
N ARG A 316 6.45 -5.05 -12.78
CA ARG A 316 6.61 -6.34 -12.07
C ARG A 316 5.50 -6.55 -11.06
N ALA A 317 5.14 -5.51 -10.30
CA ALA A 317 4.01 -5.55 -9.38
C ALA A 317 2.69 -5.82 -10.14
N GLU A 318 2.46 -5.14 -11.26
CA GLU A 318 1.30 -5.38 -12.13
C GLU A 318 1.27 -6.80 -12.69
N ALA A 319 2.41 -7.36 -13.11
CA ALA A 319 2.47 -8.73 -13.61
C ALA A 319 2.05 -9.74 -12.54
N ILE A 320 2.45 -9.53 -11.29
CA ILE A 320 2.05 -10.38 -10.16
C ILE A 320 0.56 -10.22 -9.89
N ALA A 321 0.04 -8.99 -9.84
CA ALA A 321 -1.38 -8.74 -9.66
C ALA A 321 -2.24 -9.38 -10.75
N THR A 322 -1.77 -9.31 -12.01
CA THR A 322 -2.42 -9.94 -13.16
C THR A 322 -2.40 -11.46 -13.03
N ALA A 323 -1.28 -12.07 -12.65
CA ALA A 323 -1.23 -13.52 -12.42
C ALA A 323 -2.16 -13.97 -11.27
N LEU A 324 -2.20 -13.21 -10.18
CA LEU A 324 -3.10 -13.44 -9.05
C LEU A 324 -4.58 -13.37 -9.45
N THR A 325 -4.94 -12.44 -10.34
CA THR A 325 -6.30 -12.36 -10.89
C THR A 325 -6.59 -13.45 -11.91
N ASP A 326 -5.79 -13.56 -12.97
CA ASP A 326 -6.11 -14.38 -14.15
C ASP A 326 -5.97 -15.89 -13.87
N VAL A 327 -5.01 -16.29 -13.02
CA VAL A 327 -4.71 -17.70 -12.74
C VAL A 327 -5.40 -18.18 -11.47
N PHE A 328 -5.43 -17.35 -10.43
CA PHE A 328 -5.92 -17.74 -9.10
C PHE A 328 -7.30 -17.13 -8.76
N GLY A 329 -7.83 -16.27 -9.63
CA GLY A 329 -9.18 -15.71 -9.46
C GLY A 329 -9.30 -14.66 -8.37
N LEU A 330 -8.20 -14.09 -7.87
CA LEU A 330 -8.28 -13.01 -6.89
C LEU A 330 -8.93 -11.77 -7.51
N PRO A 331 -9.97 -11.18 -6.90
CA PRO A 331 -10.65 -10.04 -7.48
C PRO A 331 -9.70 -8.84 -7.66
N PRO A 332 -9.62 -8.26 -8.86
CA PRO A 332 -8.62 -7.24 -9.16
C PRO A 332 -8.80 -5.97 -8.32
N GLU A 333 -10.03 -5.66 -7.88
CA GLU A 333 -10.31 -4.52 -7.02
C GLU A 333 -9.69 -4.58 -5.61
N ASN A 334 -9.32 -5.77 -5.12
CA ASN A 334 -8.63 -5.99 -3.84
C ASN A 334 -7.11 -5.94 -3.97
N LEU A 335 -6.56 -5.86 -5.20
CA LEU A 335 -5.12 -5.82 -5.43
C LEU A 335 -4.72 -4.43 -5.91
N VAL A 336 -3.80 -3.80 -5.20
CA VAL A 336 -3.20 -2.50 -5.52
C VAL A 336 -1.74 -2.73 -5.90
N THR A 337 -1.22 -1.98 -6.87
CA THR A 337 0.18 -2.10 -7.30
C THR A 337 0.94 -0.79 -7.11
N GLN A 338 2.24 -0.92 -6.81
CA GLN A 338 3.17 0.21 -6.80
C GLN A 338 4.61 -0.26 -7.04
N GLY A 339 5.31 0.40 -7.97
CA GLY A 339 6.76 0.29 -8.13
C GLY A 339 7.53 1.29 -7.25
N TYR A 340 8.56 0.81 -6.57
CA TYR A 340 9.48 1.62 -5.77
C TYR A 340 10.90 1.70 -6.32
N GLY A 341 11.16 1.02 -7.44
CA GLY A 341 12.47 0.96 -8.08
C GLY A 341 13.53 0.47 -7.10
N GLU A 342 14.62 1.21 -7.02
CA GLU A 342 15.75 0.92 -6.15
C GLU A 342 15.68 1.62 -4.78
N ARG A 343 14.63 2.39 -4.48
CA ARG A 343 14.58 3.22 -3.25
C ARG A 343 14.74 2.41 -1.97
N TYR A 344 14.16 1.20 -1.94
CA TYR A 344 14.15 0.35 -0.76
C TYR A 344 14.91 -0.96 -1.02
N LEU A 345 16.21 -0.84 -1.31
CA LEU A 345 17.10 -2.00 -1.44
C LEU A 345 17.05 -2.88 -0.18
N LYS A 346 17.00 -4.20 -0.38
CA LYS A 346 17.14 -5.19 0.69
C LYS A 346 18.61 -5.31 1.10
N VAL A 347 19.49 -5.38 0.09
CA VAL A 347 20.94 -5.34 0.23
C VAL A 347 21.44 -4.00 -0.32
N ASN A 348 22.07 -3.18 0.52
CA ASN A 348 22.55 -1.86 0.12
C ASN A 348 23.81 -1.96 -0.75
N THR A 349 23.62 -2.15 -2.06
CA THR A 349 24.69 -2.25 -3.05
C THR A 349 24.27 -1.66 -4.39
N GLN A 350 25.24 -1.05 -5.07
CA GLN A 350 25.09 -0.52 -6.43
C GLN A 350 25.32 -1.60 -7.51
N GLU A 351 25.86 -2.74 -7.11
CA GLU A 351 26.09 -3.88 -8.00
C GLU A 351 24.78 -4.63 -8.33
N PRO A 352 24.74 -5.41 -9.41
CA PRO A 352 23.60 -6.26 -9.71
C PRO A 352 23.34 -7.28 -8.58
N GLU A 353 22.32 -7.02 -7.77
CA GLU A 353 21.89 -7.93 -6.70
C GLU A 353 20.52 -8.55 -7.01
N ARG A 354 20.40 -9.87 -6.86
CA ARG A 354 19.18 -10.64 -7.10
C ARG A 354 18.15 -10.45 -5.99
N GLU A 355 18.58 -10.37 -4.74
CA GLU A 355 17.68 -10.13 -3.59
C GLU A 355 16.97 -8.78 -3.65
N ASN A 356 17.54 -7.81 -4.37
CA ASN A 356 16.90 -6.52 -4.62
C ASN A 356 15.81 -6.58 -5.70
N ARG A 357 15.86 -7.56 -6.62
CA ARG A 357 14.86 -7.76 -7.67
C ARG A 357 13.71 -8.62 -7.15
N ARG A 358 12.96 -8.07 -6.20
CA ARG A 358 11.87 -8.77 -5.51
C ARG A 358 10.52 -8.09 -5.72
N VAL A 359 9.47 -8.83 -5.37
CA VAL A 359 8.13 -8.29 -5.14
C VAL A 359 7.79 -8.52 -3.69
N ALA A 360 7.05 -7.61 -3.07
CA ALA A 360 6.53 -7.79 -1.74
C ALA A 360 5.01 -7.60 -1.71
N VAL A 361 4.36 -8.15 -0.68
CA VAL A 361 2.93 -8.03 -0.46
C VAL A 361 2.66 -7.55 0.96
N ARG A 362 1.74 -6.59 1.09
CA ARG A 362 1.22 -6.09 2.38
C ARG A 362 -0.30 -6.16 2.37
N ARG A 363 -0.91 -6.52 3.50
CA ARG A 363 -2.34 -6.33 3.76
C ARG A 363 -2.53 -4.91 4.32
N ILE A 364 -3.35 -4.08 3.67
CA ILE A 364 -3.44 -2.63 3.94
C ILE A 364 -4.84 -2.15 4.29
#